data_AF-W7CRA4-F1
#
_entry.id   AF-W7CRA4-F1
#
_cell.length_a   1.000
_cell.length_b   1.000
_cell.length_c   1.000
_cell.angle_alpha   90.00
_cell.angle_beta   90.00
_cell.angle_gamma   90.00
#
_symmetry.space_group_name_H-M   'P 1'
#
loop_
_entity.id
_entity.type
_entity.pdbx_description
1 polymer ?
#
loop_
_entity_poly.entity_id
_entity_poly.type
_entity_poly.pdbx_seq_one_letter_code
_entity_poly.pdbx_strand_id
1 'polypeptide(L)'
;MKNTPAKLYNTAKKKGIKVKNRHTNQKWRKVKSNLSRTGKPYSSKDLIDSKGTKQRRYYDGKGNASMDIDYRHSLGKHQKHVKFPHRHYWTGKSRSGH
;
A
#
# COMPACT_ATOMS: atom_id res chain seq x y z
N MET A 1 23.98 -8.42 -12.33
CA MET A 1 22.62 -8.24 -12.90
C MET A 1 22.00 -6.94 -12.37
N LYS A 2 21.61 -5.99 -13.23
CA LYS A 2 20.91 -4.76 -12.79
C LYS A 2 19.51 -5.15 -12.27
N ASN A 3 19.18 -4.77 -11.03
CA ASN A 3 17.85 -5.02 -10.49
C ASN A 3 16.82 -4.11 -11.19
N THR A 4 16.00 -4.67 -12.08
CA THR A 4 14.96 -3.91 -12.79
C THR A 4 13.91 -3.37 -11.82
N PRO A 5 13.21 -2.26 -12.14
CA PRO A 5 12.11 -1.74 -11.33
C PRO A 5 11.05 -2.81 -11.02
N ALA A 6 10.71 -3.64 -12.01
CA ALA A 6 9.76 -4.75 -11.85
C ALA A 6 10.25 -5.79 -10.84
N LYS A 7 11.54 -6.17 -10.88
CA LYS A 7 12.12 -7.13 -9.92
C LYS A 7 12.11 -6.57 -8.51
N LEU A 8 12.56 -5.32 -8.32
CA LEU A 8 12.53 -4.64 -7.02
C LEU A 8 11.10 -4.56 -6.47
N TYR A 9 10.16 -4.20 -7.33
CA TYR A 9 8.74 -4.12 -6.99
C TYR A 9 8.17 -5.48 -6.57
N ASN A 10 8.38 -6.54 -7.34
CA ASN A 10 7.84 -7.88 -7.04
C ASN A 10 8.41 -8.42 -5.73
N THR A 11 9.73 -8.26 -5.50
CA THR A 11 10.36 -8.63 -4.22
C THR A 11 9.78 -7.83 -3.06
N ALA A 12 9.64 -6.51 -3.23
CA ALA A 12 9.11 -5.64 -2.19
C ALA A 12 7.64 -5.93 -1.86
N LYS A 13 6.80 -6.12 -2.89
CA LYS A 13 5.39 -6.49 -2.76
C LYS A 13 5.23 -7.83 -2.03
N LYS A 14 6.00 -8.86 -2.42
CA LYS A 14 5.99 -10.17 -1.76
C LYS A 14 6.37 -10.05 -0.28
N LYS A 15 7.49 -9.39 0.01
CA LYS A 15 7.99 -9.22 1.40
C LYS A 15 7.22 -8.19 2.23
N GLY A 16 6.36 -7.38 1.60
CA GLY A 16 5.65 -6.30 2.28
C GLY A 16 6.53 -5.12 2.70
N ILE A 17 7.66 -4.93 2.05
CA ILE A 17 8.62 -3.84 2.31
C ILE A 17 8.51 -2.72 1.27
N LYS A 18 9.17 -1.58 1.53
CA LYS A 18 9.25 -0.45 0.60
C LYS A 18 9.96 -0.87 -0.69
N VAL A 19 9.48 -0.37 -1.84
CA VAL A 19 10.20 -0.54 -3.12
C VAL A 19 11.44 0.34 -3.10
N LYS A 20 12.63 -0.28 -3.10
CA LYS A 20 13.93 0.42 -3.04
C LYS A 20 14.02 1.51 -4.13
N ASN A 21 14.39 2.72 -3.72
CA ASN A 21 14.55 3.91 -4.57
C ASN A 21 13.29 4.33 -5.37
N ARG A 22 12.12 3.74 -5.09
CA ARG A 22 10.83 4.03 -5.74
C ARG A 22 9.71 4.05 -4.71
N HIS A 23 10.01 4.62 -3.56
CA HIS A 23 9.08 4.73 -2.44
C HIS A 23 8.87 6.21 -2.10
N THR A 24 7.64 6.58 -1.77
CA THR A 24 7.31 7.93 -1.30
C THR A 24 6.42 7.86 -0.08
N ASN A 25 6.39 8.94 0.70
CA ASN A 25 5.50 9.07 1.84
C ASN A 25 4.44 10.13 1.57
N GLN A 26 3.25 9.94 2.14
CA GLN A 26 2.20 10.94 2.25
C GLN A 26 1.84 11.06 3.73
N LYS A 27 1.89 12.28 4.28
CA LYS A 27 1.35 12.54 5.61
C LYS A 27 -0.18 12.52 5.55
N TRP A 28 -0.79 11.81 6.48
CA TRP A 28 -2.24 11.79 6.67
C TRP A 28 -2.71 13.18 7.10
N ARG A 29 -3.77 13.64 6.46
CA ARG A 29 -4.51 14.88 6.80
C ARG A 29 -6.00 14.60 6.54
N LYS A 30 -6.91 15.31 7.19
CA LYS A 30 -8.37 15.13 7.01
C LYS A 30 -8.78 15.17 5.53
N VAL A 31 -8.21 16.08 4.75
CA VAL A 31 -8.45 16.23 3.29
C VAL A 31 -7.61 15.30 2.40
N LYS A 32 -6.62 14.60 2.95
CA LYS A 32 -5.72 13.66 2.24
C LYS A 32 -5.57 12.37 3.06
N SER A 33 -6.71 11.82 3.43
CA SER A 33 -6.83 10.70 4.36
C SER A 33 -6.53 9.35 3.73
N ASN A 34 -6.46 9.29 2.39
CA ASN A 34 -6.24 8.11 1.59
C ASN A 34 -5.12 8.32 0.55
N LEU A 35 -4.49 7.22 0.12
CA LEU A 35 -3.57 7.23 -1.01
C LEU A 35 -4.35 7.27 -2.32
N SER A 36 -3.79 7.92 -3.35
CA SER A 36 -4.34 7.88 -4.70
C SER A 36 -4.35 6.44 -5.22
N ARG A 37 -5.32 6.13 -6.08
CA ARG A 37 -5.42 4.84 -6.79
C ARG A 37 -4.44 4.72 -7.95
N THR A 38 -3.82 5.83 -8.33
CA THR A 38 -2.74 5.88 -9.32
C THR A 38 -1.47 6.47 -8.69
N GLY A 39 -0.32 6.10 -9.24
CA GLY A 39 0.99 6.51 -8.76
C GLY A 39 2.09 6.14 -9.75
N LYS A 40 3.35 6.29 -9.32
CA LYS A 40 4.51 5.96 -10.16
C LYS A 40 4.52 4.45 -10.48
N PRO A 41 4.75 4.03 -11.72
CA PRO A 41 4.92 2.62 -12.05
C PRO A 41 6.00 1.92 -11.23
N TYR A 42 5.73 0.66 -10.84
CA TYR A 42 6.61 -0.18 -10.02
C TYR A 42 7.10 0.55 -8.77
N SER A 43 6.17 1.04 -7.96
CA SER A 43 6.49 1.86 -6.80
C SER A 43 5.65 1.46 -5.60
N SER A 44 6.00 2.03 -4.45
CA SER A 44 5.17 1.94 -3.25
C SER A 44 5.01 3.32 -2.61
N LYS A 45 3.96 3.48 -1.82
CA LYS A 45 3.70 4.71 -1.08
C LYS A 45 3.16 4.40 0.30
N ASP A 46 3.72 5.03 1.32
CA ASP A 46 3.21 4.92 2.69
C ASP A 46 2.33 6.13 3.01
N LEU A 47 1.19 5.87 3.63
CA LEU A 47 0.38 6.86 4.33
C LEU A 47 0.82 6.87 5.80
N ILE A 48 1.35 8.00 6.26
CA ILE A 48 1.91 8.15 7.61
C ILE A 48 0.99 9.02 8.45
N ASP A 49 0.54 8.55 9.61
CA ASP A 49 -0.11 9.38 10.63
C ASP A 49 0.79 9.51 11.87
N SER A 50 0.28 10.06 12.98
CA SER A 50 1.04 10.25 14.22
C SER A 50 1.59 8.97 14.85
N LYS A 51 1.02 7.80 14.51
CA LYS A 51 1.46 6.47 14.97
C LYS A 51 2.37 5.75 13.97
N GLY A 52 2.90 6.44 12.95
CA GLY A 52 3.78 5.86 11.93
C GLY A 52 3.05 5.44 10.65
N THR A 53 3.49 4.37 9.97
CA THR A 53 2.84 3.90 8.73
C THR A 53 1.45 3.33 9.02
N LYS A 54 0.41 3.94 8.47
CA LYS A 54 -0.99 3.49 8.55
C LYS A 54 -1.31 2.46 7.47
N GLN A 55 -0.84 2.73 6.26
CA GLN A 55 -1.07 1.92 5.07
C GLN A 55 0.14 2.02 4.15
N ARG A 56 0.48 0.93 3.46
CA ARG A 56 1.42 0.89 2.34
C ARG A 56 0.71 0.44 1.07
N ARG A 57 0.68 1.28 0.03
CA ARG A 57 0.16 0.94 -1.29
C ARG A 57 1.25 0.58 -2.27
N TYR A 58 1.01 -0.41 -3.12
CA TYR A 58 1.86 -0.81 -4.23
C TYR A 58 1.20 -0.48 -5.57
N TYR A 59 1.96 0.16 -6.46
CA TYR A 59 1.51 0.54 -7.79
C TYR A 59 2.18 -0.36 -8.85
N ASP A 60 1.36 -0.98 -9.69
CA ASP A 60 1.81 -1.90 -10.73
C ASP A 60 2.60 -1.21 -11.86
N GLY A 61 2.92 -1.96 -12.92
CA GLY A 61 3.67 -1.44 -14.07
C GLY A 61 2.94 -0.35 -14.86
N LYS A 62 1.62 -0.23 -14.69
CA LYS A 62 0.80 0.84 -15.28
C LYS A 62 0.57 2.00 -14.30
N GLY A 63 1.11 1.89 -13.08
CA GLY A 63 0.90 2.88 -12.02
C GLY A 63 -0.42 2.73 -11.29
N ASN A 64 -1.19 1.66 -11.50
CA ASN A 64 -2.45 1.43 -10.79
C ASN A 64 -2.19 0.77 -9.43
N ALA A 65 -2.99 1.12 -8.43
CA ALA A 65 -3.01 0.43 -7.16
C ALA A 65 -3.27 -1.06 -7.39
N SER A 66 -2.41 -1.92 -6.83
CA SER A 66 -2.54 -3.38 -6.99
C SER A 66 -2.67 -4.11 -5.66
N MET A 67 -2.13 -3.53 -4.59
CA MET A 67 -2.18 -4.11 -3.25
C MET A 67 -1.93 -3.04 -2.21
N ASP A 68 -2.63 -3.15 -1.09
CA ASP A 68 -2.36 -2.42 0.13
C ASP A 68 -1.92 -3.37 1.24
N ILE A 69 -1.07 -2.88 2.14
CA ILE A 69 -0.86 -3.45 3.47
C ILE A 69 -1.39 -2.42 4.44
N ASP A 70 -2.43 -2.79 5.17
CA ASP A 70 -2.96 -1.95 6.23
C ASP A 70 -2.29 -2.37 7.53
N TYR A 71 -1.73 -1.40 8.24
CA TYR A 71 -1.13 -1.60 9.57
C TYR A 71 -2.12 -1.24 10.68
N ARG A 72 -3.11 -0.41 10.36
CA ARG A 72 -4.25 -0.06 11.22
C ARG A 72 -5.35 0.61 10.41
N HIS A 73 -6.60 0.31 10.75
CA HIS A 73 -7.77 1.13 10.44
C HIS A 73 -8.88 0.81 11.44
N SER A 74 -9.94 1.63 11.43
CA SER A 74 -11.13 1.34 12.22
C SER A 74 -11.76 0.03 11.74
N LEU A 75 -12.10 -0.83 12.68
CA LEU A 75 -12.81 -2.09 12.43
C LEU A 75 -14.29 -1.91 12.71
N GLY A 76 -15.14 -2.54 11.90
CA GLY A 76 -16.57 -2.65 12.21
C GLY A 76 -16.82 -3.55 13.43
N LYS A 77 -18.03 -3.47 14.01
CA LYS A 77 -18.44 -4.25 15.21
C LYS A 77 -18.18 -5.76 15.10
N HIS A 78 -18.25 -6.31 13.88
CA HIS A 78 -18.10 -7.74 13.60
C HIS A 78 -16.69 -8.15 13.12
N GLN A 79 -15.75 -7.21 13.01
CA GLN A 79 -14.40 -7.45 12.46
C GLN A 79 -13.33 -7.63 13.54
N LYS A 80 -13.72 -8.05 14.75
CA LYS A 80 -12.84 -8.15 15.93
C LYS A 80 -11.65 -9.12 15.76
N HIS A 81 -11.72 -10.03 14.79
CA HIS A 81 -10.69 -11.04 14.53
C HIS A 81 -9.62 -10.59 13.52
N VAL A 82 -9.79 -9.41 12.90
CA VAL A 82 -8.85 -8.91 11.89
C VAL A 82 -7.52 -8.58 12.56
N LYS A 83 -6.48 -9.32 12.16
CA LYS A 83 -5.09 -9.10 12.60
C LYS A 83 -4.41 -8.10 11.69
N PHE A 84 -3.54 -7.28 12.27
CA PHE A 84 -2.68 -6.36 11.53
C PHE A 84 -1.21 -6.79 11.65
N PRO A 85 -0.39 -6.55 10.62
CA PRO A 85 -0.77 -6.01 9.31
C PRO A 85 -1.47 -7.08 8.44
N HIS A 86 -2.39 -6.66 7.57
CA HIS A 86 -2.99 -7.55 6.57
C HIS A 86 -3.03 -6.90 5.19
N ARG A 87 -3.29 -7.71 4.16
CA ARG A 87 -3.19 -7.33 2.75
C ARG A 87 -4.58 -7.18 2.14
N HIS A 88 -4.74 -6.15 1.33
CA HIS A 88 -5.85 -6.01 0.41
C HIS A 88 -5.35 -5.98 -1.02
N TYR A 89 -6.12 -6.55 -1.94
CA TYR A 89 -5.82 -6.54 -3.37
C TYR A 89 -6.78 -5.65 -4.11
N TRP A 90 -6.31 -5.05 -5.21
CA TRP A 90 -7.11 -4.20 -6.07
C TRP A 90 -7.45 -4.93 -7.37
N THR A 91 -8.74 -4.96 -7.71
CA THR A 91 -9.26 -5.45 -8.98
C THR A 91 -10.02 -4.32 -9.64
N GLY A 92 -9.38 -3.67 -10.62
CA GLY A 92 -9.93 -2.49 -11.29
C GLY A 92 -10.21 -1.34 -10.32
N LYS A 93 -11.50 -1.06 -10.08
CA LYS A 93 -11.93 -0.01 -9.14
C LYS A 93 -12.19 -0.47 -7.71
N SER A 94 -12.19 -1.77 -7.49
CA SER A 94 -12.55 -2.37 -6.22
C SER A 94 -11.32 -2.81 -5.44
N ARG A 95 -11.37 -2.66 -4.12
CA ARG A 95 -10.40 -3.19 -3.17
C ARG A 95 -11.05 -4.34 -2.40
N SER A 96 -10.36 -5.45 -2.20
CA SER A 96 -10.86 -6.57 -1.42
C SER A 96 -11.18 -6.15 0.02
N GLY A 97 -12.15 -6.83 0.65
CA GLY A 97 -12.48 -6.67 2.07
C GLY A 97 -11.45 -7.32 3.00
N HIS A 98 -11.81 -7.41 4.28
CA HIS A 98 -11.09 -8.16 5.32
C HIS A 98 -11.40 -9.66 5.23
#